data_AF-A0AAD9XDJ9-F1
#
_entry.id   AF-A0AAD9XDJ9-F1
#
_cell.length_a   1.000
_cell.length_b   1.000
_cell.length_c   1.000
_cell.angle_alpha   90.00
_cell.angle_beta   90.00
_cell.angle_gamma   90.00
#
_symmetry.space_group_name_H-M   'P 1'
#
loop_
_entity.id
_entity.type
_entity.pdbx_description
1 polymer ?
#
loop_
_entity_poly.entity_id
_entity_poly.type
_entity_poly.pdbx_seq_one_letter_code
_entity_poly.pdbx_strand_id
1 'polypeptide(L)'
;MDQKLDSLDKKVLVELVRLVQKRRLHGTVGGWKDFLNLHDKKLGSSMSDPARRSNDELSSFLKTFNKEKDLKFIEESLQSLLNRDLVEQCKEMIPADESPEQVLETEKAMLLLHKIPSSVPSEELHRVVPGDCTIEVRVKSYQPKKKGRRKNYCAVAKFSNPQEADQAFENVNGKPEKDSAGLPQKLVEFQFVEGITTELYVRKMARDDDTPDQVSTKKRVIQGKVNSGESKKLKTEQKIKEEISAESKKLKTEQEIKEEIMVDSNQSNCDEHLKEIESSRQEVKEKDFQISTHDKIISEPRKKVKKTKKKNKMKKQN
;
A
#
# COMPACT_ATOMS: atom_id res chain seq x y z
N MET A 1 -7.66 17.35 -11.91
CA MET A 1 -8.14 16.14 -11.20
C MET A 1 -9.60 15.84 -11.55
N ASP A 2 -10.37 16.89 -11.82
CA ASP A 2 -11.83 16.91 -11.89
C ASP A 2 -12.45 15.88 -12.85
N GLN A 3 -11.97 15.82 -14.10
CA GLN A 3 -12.47 14.84 -15.08
C GLN A 3 -12.17 13.39 -14.70
N LYS A 4 -11.15 13.13 -13.85
CA LYS A 4 -10.80 11.77 -13.39
C LYS A 4 -11.81 11.27 -12.38
N LEU A 5 -12.33 12.15 -11.52
CA LEU A 5 -13.25 11.81 -10.44
C LEU A 5 -14.62 11.36 -10.96
N ASP A 6 -15.09 11.96 -12.06
CA ASP A 6 -16.41 11.63 -12.63
C ASP A 6 -16.48 10.25 -13.27
N SER A 7 -15.34 9.68 -13.68
CA SER A 7 -15.27 8.35 -14.26
C SER A 7 -14.94 7.24 -13.25
N LEU A 8 -14.83 7.56 -11.95
CA LEU A 8 -14.48 6.58 -10.93
C LEU A 8 -15.67 5.73 -10.52
N ASP A 9 -15.39 4.48 -10.18
CA ASP A 9 -16.36 3.60 -9.56
C ASP A 9 -16.81 4.13 -8.20
N LYS A 10 -18.09 3.89 -7.88
CA LYS A 10 -18.71 4.35 -6.64
C LYS A 10 -17.92 3.94 -5.41
N LYS A 11 -17.41 2.70 -5.38
CA LYS A 11 -16.61 2.15 -4.27
C LYS A 11 -15.38 3.02 -3.98
N VAL A 12 -14.65 3.43 -5.04
CA VAL A 12 -13.44 4.25 -4.92
C VAL A 12 -13.78 5.65 -4.43
N LEU A 13 -14.83 6.28 -4.97
CA LEU A 13 -15.29 7.60 -4.53
C LEU A 13 -15.70 7.60 -3.05
N VAL A 14 -16.45 6.58 -2.62
CA VAL A 14 -16.88 6.43 -1.21
C VAL A 14 -15.67 6.31 -0.28
N GLU A 15 -14.69 5.49 -0.64
CA GLU A 15 -13.46 5.33 0.15
C GLU A 15 -12.63 6.61 0.20
N LEU A 16 -12.49 7.32 -0.91
CA LEU A 16 -11.84 8.63 -0.93
C LEU A 16 -12.51 9.60 0.03
N VAL A 17 -13.84 9.75 -0.05
CA VAL A 17 -14.58 10.65 0.84
C VAL A 17 -14.38 10.26 2.32
N ARG A 18 -14.35 8.96 2.64
CA ARG A 18 -14.03 8.50 4.00
C ARG A 18 -12.61 8.88 4.44
N LEU A 19 -11.62 8.85 3.54
CA LEU A 19 -10.24 9.23 3.85
C LEU A 19 -10.10 10.73 4.13
N VAL A 20 -10.68 11.60 3.29
CA VAL A 20 -10.70 13.07 3.54
C VAL A 20 -11.46 13.39 4.84
N GLN A 21 -12.56 12.70 5.13
CA GLN A 21 -13.28 12.83 6.42
C GLN A 21 -12.41 12.41 7.61
N LYS A 22 -11.74 11.27 7.52
CA LYS A 22 -10.86 10.76 8.59
C LYS A 22 -9.72 11.74 8.89
N ARG A 23 -9.21 12.42 7.86
CA ARG A 23 -8.18 13.46 7.99
C ARG A 23 -8.73 14.86 8.31
N ARG A 24 -10.05 15.00 8.48
CA ARG A 24 -10.74 16.26 8.77
C ARG A 24 -10.36 17.37 7.78
N LEU A 25 -10.24 17.03 6.50
CA LEU A 25 -9.93 18.00 5.46
C LEU A 25 -11.18 18.77 5.06
N HIS A 26 -11.00 20.02 4.66
CA HIS A 26 -12.08 20.94 4.31
C HIS A 26 -11.82 21.55 2.93
N GLY A 27 -12.81 21.44 2.05
CA GLY A 27 -12.82 22.13 0.77
C GLY A 27 -13.29 23.58 0.91
N THR A 28 -13.56 24.23 -0.22
CA THR A 28 -14.07 25.61 -0.28
C THR A 28 -15.43 25.79 0.40
N VAL A 29 -16.20 24.72 0.55
CA VAL A 29 -17.52 24.70 1.18
C VAL A 29 -17.54 23.90 2.48
N GLY A 30 -16.37 23.76 3.13
CA GLY A 30 -16.22 23.08 4.41
C GLY A 30 -15.98 21.58 4.29
N GLY A 31 -16.31 20.85 5.36
CA GLY A 31 -16.19 19.41 5.42
C GLY A 31 -17.38 18.71 4.75
N TRP A 32 -17.36 17.37 4.75
CA TRP A 32 -18.42 16.58 4.12
C TRP A 32 -19.83 16.91 4.63
N LYS A 33 -20.00 17.16 5.93
CA LYS A 33 -21.30 17.51 6.50
C LYS A 33 -21.76 18.91 6.08
N ASP A 34 -20.84 19.87 6.00
CA ASP A 34 -21.13 21.24 5.56
C ASP A 34 -21.56 21.25 4.10
N PHE A 35 -20.84 20.50 3.25
CA PHE A 35 -21.22 20.26 1.86
C PHE A 35 -22.63 19.68 1.74
N LEU A 36 -22.95 18.61 2.49
CA LEU A 36 -24.27 17.99 2.45
C LEU A 36 -25.39 18.93 2.90
N ASN A 37 -25.15 19.77 3.91
CA ASN A 37 -26.15 20.75 4.35
C ASN A 37 -26.49 21.78 3.25
N LEU A 38 -25.52 22.14 2.42
CA LEU A 38 -25.70 23.11 1.34
C LEU A 38 -26.27 22.48 0.06
N HIS A 39 -25.86 21.25 -0.26
CA HIS A 39 -26.09 20.63 -1.57
C HIS A 39 -27.08 19.45 -1.57
N ASP A 40 -27.31 18.78 -0.44
CA ASP A 40 -28.23 17.64 -0.31
C ASP A 40 -29.44 18.02 0.53
N LYS A 41 -30.43 18.65 -0.12
CA LYS A 41 -31.68 19.06 0.53
C LYS A 41 -32.62 17.89 0.87
N LYS A 42 -32.34 16.66 0.39
CA LYS A 42 -33.22 15.50 0.56
C LYS A 42 -32.88 14.71 1.81
N LEU A 43 -31.60 14.40 2.03
CA LEU A 43 -31.13 13.65 3.20
C LEU A 43 -30.38 14.55 4.18
N GLY A 44 -29.71 15.59 3.70
CA GLY A 44 -28.89 16.49 4.50
C GLY A 44 -27.76 15.80 5.26
N SER A 45 -27.19 16.50 6.25
CA SER A 45 -26.13 15.96 7.11
C SER A 45 -26.59 14.86 8.08
N SER A 46 -27.90 14.64 8.22
CA SER A 46 -28.48 13.62 9.12
C SER A 46 -28.00 12.20 8.77
N MET A 47 -27.75 11.94 7.48
CA MET A 47 -27.22 10.68 6.97
C MET A 47 -25.87 10.90 6.30
N SER A 48 -24.80 11.12 7.07
CA SER A 48 -23.49 11.50 6.53
C SER A 48 -22.67 10.36 5.92
N ASP A 49 -23.19 9.15 5.77
CA ASP A 49 -22.44 8.04 5.13
C ASP A 49 -22.30 8.29 3.62
N PRO A 50 -21.06 8.40 3.09
CA PRO A 50 -20.83 8.60 1.66
C PRO A 50 -21.40 7.50 0.78
N ALA A 51 -21.53 6.26 1.27
CA ALA A 51 -22.08 5.14 0.50
C ALA A 51 -23.54 5.36 0.05
N ARG A 52 -24.27 6.22 0.77
CA ARG A 52 -25.67 6.55 0.47
C ARG A 52 -25.83 7.66 -0.57
N ARG A 53 -24.73 8.21 -1.10
CA ARG A 53 -24.76 9.27 -2.11
C ARG A 53 -24.52 8.76 -3.52
N SER A 54 -24.94 9.57 -4.49
CA SER A 54 -24.66 9.36 -5.91
C SER A 54 -23.19 9.63 -6.22
N ASN A 55 -22.70 9.11 -7.34
CA ASN A 55 -21.32 9.35 -7.77
C ASN A 55 -21.07 10.85 -8.00
N ASP A 56 -22.05 11.55 -8.56
CA ASP A 56 -21.95 12.98 -8.87
C ASP A 56 -21.83 13.84 -7.61
N GLU A 57 -22.55 13.51 -6.53
CA GLU A 57 -22.41 14.21 -5.25
C GLU A 57 -21.03 13.98 -4.61
N LEU A 58 -20.54 12.73 -4.66
CA LEU A 58 -19.22 12.39 -4.14
C LEU A 58 -18.10 13.09 -4.94
N SER A 59 -18.19 13.07 -6.27
CA SER A 59 -17.21 13.73 -7.13
C SER A 59 -17.27 15.25 -6.97
N SER A 60 -18.47 15.83 -6.87
CA SER A 60 -18.68 17.27 -6.63
C SER A 60 -18.03 17.72 -5.34
N PHE A 61 -18.19 16.97 -4.24
CA PHE A 61 -17.52 17.28 -2.97
C PHE A 61 -15.99 17.21 -3.10
N LEU A 62 -15.45 16.16 -3.70
CA LEU A 62 -13.99 16.02 -3.87
C LEU A 62 -13.40 17.13 -4.77
N LYS A 63 -14.17 17.71 -5.67
CA LYS A 63 -13.79 18.88 -6.49
C LYS A 63 -13.77 20.20 -5.72
N THR A 64 -14.32 20.26 -4.51
CA THR A 64 -14.29 21.47 -3.68
C THR A 64 -12.91 21.74 -3.06
N PHE A 65 -12.01 20.74 -3.09
CA PHE A 65 -10.64 20.90 -2.60
C PHE A 65 -9.79 21.62 -3.63
N ASN A 66 -9.15 22.72 -3.25
CA ASN A 66 -8.27 23.51 -4.11
C ASN A 66 -6.87 23.75 -3.51
N LYS A 67 -6.68 23.42 -2.23
CA LYS A 67 -5.37 23.55 -1.56
C LYS A 67 -4.44 22.47 -2.08
N GLU A 68 -3.24 22.87 -2.50
CA GLU A 68 -2.25 21.97 -3.10
C GLU A 68 -1.93 20.74 -2.23
N LYS A 69 -1.76 20.95 -0.91
CA LYS A 69 -1.51 19.86 0.04
C LYS A 69 -2.65 18.84 0.09
N ASP A 70 -3.90 19.32 0.07
CA ASP A 70 -5.08 18.46 0.13
C ASP A 70 -5.28 17.72 -1.20
N LEU A 71 -5.08 18.42 -2.32
CA LEU A 71 -5.10 17.82 -3.65
C LEU A 71 -4.04 16.72 -3.77
N LYS A 72 -2.80 16.99 -3.35
CA LYS A 72 -1.73 15.98 -3.35
C LYS A 72 -2.12 14.75 -2.53
N PHE A 73 -2.68 14.94 -1.34
CA PHE A 73 -3.17 13.84 -0.51
C PHE A 73 -4.29 13.04 -1.18
N ILE A 74 -5.26 13.71 -1.81
CA ILE A 74 -6.36 13.05 -2.53
C ILE A 74 -5.81 12.27 -3.73
N GLU A 75 -4.85 12.81 -4.47
CA GLU A 75 -4.21 12.13 -5.60
C GLU A 75 -3.45 10.88 -5.16
N GLU A 76 -2.63 10.99 -4.11
CA GLU A 76 -1.90 9.88 -3.51
C GLU A 76 -2.85 8.81 -2.96
N SER A 77 -3.92 9.23 -2.29
CA SER A 77 -4.97 8.33 -1.78
C SER A 77 -5.67 7.59 -2.91
N LEU A 78 -6.05 8.31 -3.98
CA LEU A 78 -6.67 7.71 -5.15
C LEU A 78 -5.73 6.71 -5.81
N GLN A 79 -4.45 7.07 -5.97
CA GLN A 79 -3.47 6.15 -6.55
C GLN A 79 -3.30 4.90 -5.69
N SER A 80 -3.24 5.03 -4.37
CA SER A 80 -3.17 3.91 -3.43
C SER A 80 -4.40 2.99 -3.54
N LEU A 81 -5.61 3.55 -3.61
CA LEU A 81 -6.85 2.78 -3.77
C LEU A 81 -6.89 2.01 -5.09
N LEU A 82 -6.46 2.63 -6.19
CA LEU A 82 -6.39 1.97 -7.50
C LEU A 82 -5.32 0.88 -7.53
N ASN A 83 -4.17 1.10 -6.89
CA ASN A 83 -3.13 0.08 -6.76
C ASN A 83 -3.62 -1.10 -5.90
N ARG A 84 -4.40 -0.84 -4.83
CA ARG A 84 -4.99 -1.90 -4.00
C ARG A 84 -5.96 -2.76 -4.80
N ASP A 85 -6.84 -2.13 -5.57
CA ASP A 85 -7.79 -2.84 -6.43
C ASP A 85 -7.06 -3.69 -7.49
N LEU A 86 -5.97 -3.19 -8.05
CA LEU A 86 -5.12 -3.96 -8.96
C LEU A 86 -4.55 -5.23 -8.29
N VAL A 87 -4.04 -5.11 -7.06
CA VAL A 87 -3.53 -6.24 -6.28
C VAL A 87 -4.64 -7.23 -5.94
N GLU A 88 -5.80 -6.75 -5.48
CA GLU A 88 -7.00 -7.58 -5.21
C GLU A 88 -7.39 -8.37 -6.46
N GLN A 89 -7.43 -7.72 -7.62
CA GLN A 89 -7.70 -8.39 -8.88
C GLN A 89 -6.64 -9.46 -9.18
N CYS A 90 -5.34 -9.18 -9.00
CA CYS A 90 -4.28 -10.18 -9.21
C CYS A 90 -4.45 -11.42 -8.34
N LYS A 91 -5.01 -11.30 -7.13
CA LYS A 91 -5.31 -12.45 -6.26
C LYS A 91 -6.44 -13.32 -6.81
N GLU A 92 -7.33 -12.80 -7.67
CA GLU A 92 -8.37 -13.60 -8.34
C GLU A 92 -7.80 -14.64 -9.32
N MET A 93 -6.49 -14.68 -9.56
CA MET A 93 -5.83 -15.76 -10.31
C MET A 93 -5.69 -17.05 -9.50
N ILE A 94 -5.91 -16.97 -8.20
CA ILE A 94 -5.82 -18.08 -7.27
C ILE A 94 -7.19 -18.79 -7.26
N PRO A 95 -7.24 -20.10 -7.54
CA PRO A 95 -8.46 -20.88 -7.45
C PRO A 95 -9.17 -20.70 -6.10
N ALA A 96 -10.49 -20.50 -6.13
CA ALA A 96 -11.28 -20.19 -4.94
C ALA A 96 -11.45 -21.39 -3.98
N ASP A 97 -11.11 -22.59 -4.43
CA ASP A 97 -11.15 -23.85 -3.70
C ASP A 97 -9.87 -24.16 -2.91
N GLU A 98 -8.81 -23.36 -3.07
CA GLU A 98 -7.57 -23.49 -2.30
C GLU A 98 -7.77 -23.15 -0.82
N SER A 99 -7.09 -23.91 0.06
CA SER A 99 -7.06 -23.59 1.48
C SER A 99 -6.35 -22.25 1.71
N PRO A 100 -6.60 -21.54 2.84
CA PRO A 100 -5.91 -20.28 3.13
C PRO A 100 -4.38 -20.38 3.10
N GLU A 101 -3.84 -21.56 3.46
CA GLU A 101 -2.41 -21.86 3.40
C GLU A 101 -1.90 -21.94 1.95
N GLN A 102 -2.63 -22.64 1.09
CA GLN A 102 -2.31 -22.76 -0.33
C GLN A 102 -2.42 -21.41 -1.05
N VAL A 103 -3.46 -20.63 -0.76
CA VAL A 103 -3.62 -19.26 -1.30
C VAL A 103 -2.41 -18.41 -0.95
N LEU A 104 -1.94 -18.47 0.31
CA LEU A 104 -0.78 -17.71 0.75
C LEU A 104 0.52 -18.17 0.07
N GLU A 105 0.70 -19.48 -0.09
CA GLU A 105 1.86 -20.05 -0.79
C GLU A 105 1.86 -19.65 -2.27
N THR A 106 0.70 -19.73 -2.92
CA THR A 106 0.47 -19.26 -4.28
C THR A 106 0.74 -17.76 -4.41
N GLU A 107 0.30 -16.93 -3.46
CA GLU A 107 0.61 -15.49 -3.45
C GLU A 107 2.11 -15.22 -3.28
N LYS A 108 2.80 -15.98 -2.42
CA LYS A 108 4.25 -15.86 -2.22
C LYS A 108 5.05 -16.30 -3.46
N ALA A 109 4.50 -17.20 -4.28
CA ALA A 109 5.08 -17.63 -5.55
C ALA A 109 4.79 -16.66 -6.73
N MET A 110 4.29 -15.44 -6.48
CA MET A 110 3.93 -14.48 -7.52
C MET A 110 4.62 -13.11 -7.37
N LEU A 111 5.02 -12.54 -8.50
CA LEU A 111 5.47 -11.14 -8.61
C LEU A 111 4.50 -10.31 -9.46
N LEU A 112 4.16 -9.11 -8.98
CA LEU A 112 3.35 -8.14 -9.71
C LEU A 112 4.23 -7.18 -10.50
N LEU A 113 4.02 -7.14 -11.81
CA LEU A 113 4.59 -6.14 -12.69
C LEU A 113 3.52 -5.08 -12.97
N HIS A 114 3.78 -3.83 -12.60
CA HIS A 114 2.80 -2.74 -12.76
C HIS A 114 3.39 -1.49 -13.42
N LYS A 115 2.48 -0.65 -13.93
CA LYS A 115 2.77 0.55 -14.74
C LYS A 115 3.52 0.27 -16.04
N ILE A 116 3.35 -0.91 -16.61
CA ILE A 116 3.99 -1.31 -17.86
C ILE A 116 3.37 -0.51 -19.02
N PRO A 117 4.13 0.23 -19.84
CA PRO A 117 3.54 0.93 -20.97
C PRO A 117 2.95 -0.03 -22.00
N SER A 118 1.77 0.30 -22.56
CA SER A 118 1.10 -0.51 -23.61
C SER A 118 1.89 -0.68 -24.90
N SER A 119 2.98 0.06 -25.09
CA SER A 119 3.92 -0.14 -26.18
C SER A 119 4.86 -1.33 -25.97
N VAL A 120 5.01 -1.79 -24.72
CA VAL A 120 5.86 -2.93 -24.36
C VAL A 120 5.04 -4.21 -24.59
N PRO A 121 5.52 -5.15 -25.43
CA PRO A 121 4.94 -6.48 -25.56
C PRO A 121 5.16 -7.32 -24.30
N SER A 122 4.26 -8.27 -24.02
CA SER A 122 4.39 -9.17 -22.86
C SER A 122 5.63 -10.03 -22.88
N GLU A 123 6.09 -10.39 -24.07
CA GLU A 123 7.23 -11.30 -24.29
C GLU A 123 8.53 -10.66 -23.80
N GLU A 124 8.62 -9.33 -23.85
CA GLU A 124 9.76 -8.55 -23.37
C GLU A 124 9.89 -8.57 -21.84
N LEU A 125 8.82 -8.90 -21.11
CA LEU A 125 8.82 -8.94 -19.65
C LEU A 125 9.68 -10.08 -19.09
N HIS A 126 9.90 -11.15 -19.87
CA HIS A 126 10.84 -12.22 -19.52
C HIS A 126 12.30 -11.73 -19.44
N ARG A 127 12.64 -10.59 -20.06
CA ARG A 127 13.97 -9.96 -19.92
C ARG A 127 14.12 -9.21 -18.61
N VAL A 128 13.01 -8.81 -18.00
CA VAL A 128 12.97 -8.02 -16.77
C VAL A 128 12.97 -8.91 -15.53
N VAL A 129 12.19 -9.98 -15.56
CA VAL A 129 12.07 -10.93 -14.45
C VAL A 129 12.89 -12.18 -14.78
N PRO A 130 14.03 -12.39 -14.11
CA PRO A 130 14.85 -13.57 -14.34
C PRO A 130 14.20 -14.83 -13.74
N GLY A 131 14.51 -15.98 -14.33
CA GLY A 131 14.03 -17.29 -13.88
C GLY A 131 12.90 -17.86 -14.74
N ASP A 132 12.60 -19.14 -14.51
CA ASP A 132 11.55 -19.85 -15.22
C ASP A 132 10.19 -19.49 -14.61
N CYS A 133 9.49 -18.57 -15.26
CA CYS A 133 8.17 -18.11 -14.82
C CYS A 133 7.18 -18.02 -15.98
N THR A 134 5.90 -18.12 -15.64
CA THR A 134 4.80 -17.87 -16.58
C THR A 134 4.28 -16.46 -16.38
N ILE A 135 4.21 -15.66 -17.44
CA ILE A 135 3.73 -14.28 -17.38
C ILE A 135 2.28 -14.22 -17.84
N GLU A 136 1.39 -13.81 -16.95
CA GLU A 136 -0.03 -13.62 -17.24
C GLU A 136 -0.39 -12.13 -17.27
N VAL A 137 -0.84 -11.66 -18.43
CA VAL A 137 -1.11 -10.24 -18.71
C VAL A 137 -2.50 -9.83 -18.25
N ARG A 138 -2.58 -8.68 -17.59
CA ARG A 138 -3.82 -8.01 -17.19
C ARG A 138 -3.94 -6.65 -17.87
N VAL A 139 -4.77 -6.62 -18.91
CA VAL A 139 -5.11 -5.40 -19.65
C VAL A 139 -6.23 -4.65 -18.94
N LYS A 140 -5.94 -4.09 -17.77
CA LYS A 140 -6.83 -3.13 -17.11
C LYS A 140 -6.00 -1.98 -16.52
N SER A 141 -5.67 -0.99 -17.36
CA SER A 141 -5.34 0.33 -16.82
C SER A 141 -6.59 0.94 -16.22
N TYR A 142 -6.61 1.17 -14.92
CA TYR A 142 -7.43 2.24 -14.37
C TYR A 142 -6.74 3.59 -14.63
N GLN A 143 -6.71 4.01 -15.89
CA GLN A 143 -6.34 5.38 -16.26
C GLN A 143 -7.47 5.99 -17.10
N PRO A 144 -7.97 7.18 -16.72
CA PRO A 144 -9.03 7.84 -17.48
C PRO A 144 -8.55 8.15 -18.90
N LYS A 145 -9.50 8.11 -19.85
CA LYS A 145 -9.34 8.41 -21.27
C LYS A 145 -8.89 9.87 -21.51
N LYS A 146 -7.69 10.25 -21.09
CA LYS A 146 -7.07 11.50 -21.55
C LYS A 146 -6.35 11.22 -22.87
N LYS A 147 -6.67 11.99 -23.91
CA LYS A 147 -5.86 12.06 -25.13
C LYS A 147 -4.42 12.40 -24.71
N GLY A 148 -3.48 11.48 -24.94
CA GLY A 148 -2.04 11.72 -24.77
C GLY A 148 -1.34 11.07 -23.56
N ARG A 149 -2.03 10.42 -22.60
CA ARG A 149 -1.34 9.58 -21.60
C ARG A 149 -1.26 8.12 -22.07
N ARG A 150 -0.06 7.56 -22.05
CA ARG A 150 0.22 6.16 -22.44
C ARG A 150 -0.63 5.24 -21.57
N LYS A 151 -1.45 4.40 -22.21
CA LYS A 151 -2.17 3.34 -21.51
C LYS A 151 -1.12 2.41 -20.92
N ASN A 152 -1.30 2.01 -19.66
CA ASN A 152 -0.42 1.04 -19.02
C ASN A 152 -1.16 -0.28 -18.84
N TYR A 153 -0.46 -1.37 -18.67
CA TYR A 153 -1.04 -2.63 -18.25
C TYR A 153 -0.23 -3.18 -17.07
N CYS A 154 -0.72 -4.26 -16.49
CA CYS A 154 -0.03 -4.98 -15.44
C CYS A 154 0.08 -6.44 -15.84
N ALA A 155 1.01 -7.16 -15.25
CA ALA A 155 1.18 -8.59 -15.46
C ALA A 155 1.56 -9.26 -14.14
N VAL A 156 1.31 -10.55 -14.03
CA VAL A 156 1.75 -11.36 -12.90
C VAL A 156 2.74 -12.39 -13.44
N ALA A 157 3.93 -12.44 -12.84
CA ALA A 157 4.87 -13.53 -13.06
C ALA A 157 4.61 -14.60 -11.99
N LYS A 158 4.24 -15.80 -12.44
CA LYS A 158 3.98 -16.97 -11.59
C LYS A 158 5.19 -17.90 -11.64
N PHE A 159 5.66 -18.29 -10.46
CA PHE A 159 6.76 -19.23 -10.26
C PHE A 159 6.25 -20.55 -9.70
N SER A 160 7.09 -21.58 -9.75
CA SER A 160 6.72 -22.91 -9.26
C SER A 160 6.58 -22.95 -7.74
N ASN A 161 7.34 -22.10 -7.04
CA ASN A 161 7.36 -22.02 -5.58
C ASN A 161 7.76 -20.61 -5.09
N PRO A 162 7.48 -20.28 -3.82
CA PRO A 162 7.88 -19.01 -3.21
C PRO A 162 9.37 -18.70 -3.30
N GLN A 163 10.24 -19.69 -3.14
CA GLN A 163 11.69 -19.50 -3.10
C GLN A 163 12.23 -19.03 -4.45
N GLU A 164 11.71 -19.56 -5.55
CA GLU A 164 12.00 -19.10 -6.91
C GLU A 164 11.54 -17.66 -7.13
N ALA A 165 10.34 -17.30 -6.67
CA ALA A 165 9.82 -15.94 -6.79
C ALA A 165 10.67 -14.93 -5.99
N ASP A 166 11.07 -15.29 -4.77
CA ASP A 166 11.95 -14.48 -3.94
C ASP A 166 13.33 -14.32 -4.57
N GLN A 167 13.92 -15.42 -5.04
CA GLN A 167 15.22 -15.40 -5.70
C GLN A 167 15.19 -14.57 -6.99
N ALA A 168 14.11 -14.69 -7.78
CA ALA A 168 13.89 -13.88 -8.97
C ALA A 168 13.78 -12.41 -8.60
N PHE A 169 12.99 -12.06 -7.58
CA PHE A 169 12.84 -10.68 -7.10
C PHE A 169 14.18 -10.08 -6.66
N GLU A 170 15.01 -10.82 -5.92
CA GLU A 170 16.33 -10.36 -5.53
C GLU A 170 17.25 -10.11 -6.73
N ASN A 171 17.16 -10.96 -7.76
CA ASN A 171 17.94 -10.85 -8.98
C ASN A 171 17.43 -9.78 -9.97
N VAL A 172 16.21 -9.26 -9.81
CA VAL A 172 15.72 -8.15 -10.61
C VAL A 172 16.63 -6.94 -10.41
N ASN A 173 17.21 -6.48 -11.52
CA ASN A 173 18.04 -5.27 -11.56
C ASN A 173 17.15 -4.03 -11.61
N GLY A 174 16.88 -3.45 -10.44
CA GLY A 174 16.09 -2.26 -10.32
C GLY A 174 16.36 -1.54 -9.00
N LYS A 175 16.02 -0.25 -8.96
CA LYS A 175 16.18 0.56 -7.76
C LYS A 175 15.19 0.10 -6.68
N PRO A 176 15.65 -0.28 -5.47
CA PRO A 176 14.76 -0.74 -4.40
C PRO A 176 13.93 0.42 -3.85
N GLU A 177 12.62 0.19 -3.74
CA GLU A 177 11.62 1.12 -3.22
C GLU A 177 10.58 0.36 -2.37
N LYS A 178 9.67 1.11 -1.76
CA LYS A 178 8.48 0.56 -1.10
C LYS A 178 7.23 1.16 -1.72
N ASP A 179 6.17 0.39 -1.81
CA ASP A 179 4.88 0.90 -2.27
C ASP A 179 4.14 1.67 -1.15
N SER A 180 2.95 2.18 -1.46
CA SER A 180 2.12 2.91 -0.49
C SER A 180 1.60 2.07 0.68
N ALA A 181 1.68 0.73 0.58
CA ALA A 181 1.35 -0.21 1.64
C ALA A 181 2.60 -0.69 2.41
N GLY A 182 3.79 -0.16 2.08
CA GLY A 182 5.06 -0.53 2.67
C GLY A 182 5.68 -1.81 2.11
N LEU A 183 5.09 -2.40 1.06
CA LEU A 183 5.58 -3.63 0.45
C LEU A 183 6.82 -3.38 -0.43
N PRO A 184 7.80 -4.30 -0.43
CA PRO A 184 8.99 -4.19 -1.28
C PRO A 184 8.63 -4.15 -2.77
N GLN A 185 9.20 -3.18 -3.48
CA GLN A 185 9.15 -3.09 -4.95
C GLN A 185 10.49 -2.62 -5.52
N LYS A 186 10.73 -2.87 -6.81
CA LYS A 186 11.87 -2.37 -7.55
C LYS A 186 11.41 -1.61 -8.79
N LEU A 187 11.95 -0.41 -9.00
CA LEU A 187 11.79 0.33 -10.26
C LEU A 187 12.84 -0.18 -11.24
N VAL A 188 12.39 -0.78 -12.34
CA VAL A 188 13.26 -1.35 -13.37
C VAL A 188 13.23 -0.45 -14.59
N GLU A 189 14.41 -0.03 -15.03
CA GLU A 189 14.62 0.65 -16.30
C GLU A 189 15.21 -0.35 -17.30
N PHE A 190 14.59 -0.50 -18.46
CA PHE A 190 15.08 -1.41 -19.50
C PHE A 190 14.78 -0.88 -20.91
N GLN A 191 15.48 -1.41 -21.90
CA GLN A 191 15.28 -1.08 -23.31
C GLN A 191 14.73 -2.31 -24.03
N PHE A 192 13.56 -2.17 -24.66
CA PHE A 192 12.97 -3.21 -25.52
C PHE A 192 13.04 -2.84 -27.01
N VAL A 193 13.22 -1.55 -27.30
CA VAL A 193 13.57 -1.01 -28.62
C VAL A 193 14.84 -0.21 -28.45
N GLU A 194 15.75 -0.31 -29.44
CA GLU A 194 17.02 0.39 -29.43
C GLU A 194 16.83 1.90 -29.18
N GLY A 195 17.49 2.40 -28.12
CA GLY A 195 17.43 3.81 -27.73
C GLY A 195 16.15 4.25 -26.99
N ILE A 196 15.16 3.38 -26.78
CA ILE A 196 13.95 3.69 -26.01
C ILE A 196 14.02 2.99 -24.66
N THR A 197 14.43 3.74 -23.63
CA THR A 197 14.31 3.30 -22.24
C THR A 197 12.85 3.42 -21.77
N THR A 198 12.37 2.35 -21.17
CA THR A 198 11.06 2.27 -20.51
C THR A 198 11.24 1.84 -19.06
N GLU A 199 10.24 2.14 -18.25
CA GLU A 199 10.25 1.85 -16.82
C GLU A 199 9.02 1.03 -16.44
N LEU A 200 9.20 0.09 -15.52
CA LEU A 200 8.11 -0.62 -14.85
C LEU A 200 8.48 -0.91 -13.40
N TYR A 201 7.50 -1.32 -12.61
CA TYR A 201 7.74 -1.76 -11.23
C TYR A 201 7.53 -3.26 -11.10
N VAL A 202 8.43 -3.93 -10.39
CA VAL A 202 8.27 -5.32 -9.93
C VAL A 202 8.05 -5.31 -8.42
N ARG A 203 7.00 -5.98 -7.93
CA ARG A 203 6.59 -5.99 -6.51
C ARG A 203 6.32 -7.42 -6.03
N LYS A 204 6.70 -7.73 -4.79
CA LYS A 204 6.23 -8.96 -4.12
C LYS A 204 4.71 -8.90 -3.85
N MET A 205 4.04 -10.04 -3.91
CA MET A 205 2.57 -10.08 -3.72
C MET A 205 2.14 -10.23 -2.25
N ALA A 206 2.86 -11.04 -1.48
CA ALA A 206 2.64 -11.26 -0.05
C ALA A 206 3.68 -10.51 0.81
N ARG A 207 3.41 -10.36 2.11
CA ARG A 207 4.42 -9.93 3.09
C ARG A 207 5.18 -11.15 3.60
N ASP A 208 6.45 -10.94 3.92
CA ASP A 208 7.30 -12.00 4.49
C ASP A 208 6.72 -12.49 5.85
N ASP A 209 6.09 -11.58 6.61
CA ASP A 209 5.47 -11.84 7.92
C ASP A 209 4.04 -12.42 7.87
N ASP A 210 3.44 -12.57 6.68
CA ASP A 210 2.11 -13.14 6.57
C ASP A 210 2.22 -14.64 6.92
N THR A 211 1.80 -15.00 8.14
CA THR A 211 1.60 -16.39 8.58
C THR A 211 0.16 -16.82 8.27
N PRO A 212 -0.08 -18.12 8.00
CA PRO A 212 -1.42 -18.62 7.65
C PRO A 212 -2.49 -18.27 8.69
N ASP A 213 -2.12 -18.16 9.96
CA ASP A 213 -3.05 -17.93 11.08
C ASP A 213 -3.72 -16.54 11.08
N GLN A 214 -3.18 -15.55 10.36
CA GLN A 214 -3.73 -14.18 10.35
C GLN A 214 -4.74 -13.89 9.23
N VAL A 215 -4.98 -14.83 8.31
CA VAL A 215 -5.83 -14.58 7.14
C VAL A 215 -7.34 -14.70 7.46
N SER A 216 -7.74 -15.19 8.64
CA SER A 216 -9.13 -15.62 8.90
C SER A 216 -10.09 -14.60 9.54
N THR A 217 -9.70 -13.38 9.96
CA THR A 217 -10.60 -12.54 10.79
C THR A 217 -10.90 -11.13 10.28
N LYS A 218 -11.25 -10.94 8.99
CA LYS A 218 -11.93 -9.69 8.56
C LYS A 218 -13.12 -9.89 7.61
N LYS A 219 -13.88 -10.98 7.75
CA LYS A 219 -15.22 -11.10 7.17
C LYS A 219 -16.24 -11.30 8.28
N ARG A 220 -17.09 -10.30 8.49
CA ARG A 220 -18.22 -10.32 9.43
C ARG A 220 -19.12 -11.51 9.07
N VAL A 221 -19.07 -12.58 9.85
CA VAL A 221 -20.08 -13.64 9.80
C VAL A 221 -21.32 -13.06 10.47
N ILE A 222 -22.24 -12.55 9.64
CA ILE A 222 -23.63 -12.35 10.06
C ILE A 222 -24.28 -13.73 9.93
N GLN A 223 -24.39 -14.46 11.05
CA GLN A 223 -25.24 -15.65 11.12
C GLN A 223 -26.70 -15.20 10.96
N GLY A 224 -27.24 -15.35 9.76
CA GLY A 224 -28.68 -15.38 9.55
C GLY A 224 -29.22 -16.72 10.01
N LYS A 225 -29.98 -16.75 11.10
CA LYS A 225 -30.89 -17.84 11.43
C LYS A 225 -32.30 -17.35 11.14
N VAL A 226 -32.86 -17.83 10.03
CA VAL A 226 -34.28 -17.71 9.70
C VAL A 226 -35.01 -18.84 10.42
N ASN A 227 -36.09 -18.52 11.12
CA ASN A 227 -37.30 -19.34 11.35
C ASN A 227 -38.33 -18.38 11.98
N SER A 228 -39.35 -17.93 11.25
CA SER A 228 -40.64 -18.60 11.00
C SER A 228 -41.48 -18.74 12.28
N GLY A 229 -42.58 -17.97 12.35
CA GLY A 229 -43.65 -18.15 13.35
C GLY A 229 -44.50 -16.88 13.56
N GLU A 230 -45.68 -16.83 12.93
CA GLU A 230 -46.71 -15.79 13.06
C GLU A 230 -47.31 -15.71 14.48
N SER A 231 -47.74 -14.51 14.92
CA SER A 231 -49.15 -14.23 15.35
C SER A 231 -49.37 -12.85 16.02
N LYS A 232 -50.19 -12.03 15.34
CA LYS A 232 -51.32 -11.17 15.76
C LYS A 232 -51.40 -10.52 17.18
N LYS A 233 -51.72 -9.19 17.17
CA LYS A 233 -52.59 -8.41 18.10
C LYS A 233 -52.03 -8.16 19.52
N LEU A 234 -52.10 -7.01 20.22
CA LEU A 234 -53.02 -5.85 20.25
C LEU A 234 -52.36 -4.62 20.92
N LYS A 235 -52.93 -3.47 20.60
CA LYS A 235 -52.86 -2.07 21.08
C LYS A 235 -52.80 -1.87 22.62
N THR A 236 -52.06 -0.86 23.11
CA THR A 236 -52.56 0.39 23.75
C THR A 236 -51.48 1.08 24.62
N GLU A 237 -51.36 2.39 24.45
CA GLU A 237 -50.53 3.34 25.21
C GLU A 237 -51.09 3.59 26.62
N GLN A 238 -50.22 3.74 27.63
CA GLN A 238 -50.38 4.78 28.66
C GLN A 238 -49.12 4.97 29.52
N LYS A 239 -48.67 6.23 29.58
CA LYS A 239 -48.03 6.97 30.70
C LYS A 239 -46.85 6.31 31.42
N ILE A 240 -45.60 6.77 31.21
CA ILE A 240 -44.99 8.01 31.75
C ILE A 240 -45.10 8.11 33.28
N LYS A 241 -43.90 8.19 33.90
CA LYS A 241 -43.53 8.43 35.30
C LYS A 241 -43.44 7.18 36.19
N GLU A 242 -42.32 6.46 36.08
CA GLU A 242 -41.60 5.93 37.26
C GLU A 242 -40.22 5.32 36.98
N GLU A 243 -39.42 5.87 36.05
CA GLU A 243 -38.03 5.39 35.85
C GLU A 243 -37.00 6.51 35.71
N ILE A 244 -37.30 7.69 36.26
CA ILE A 244 -36.34 8.81 36.44
C ILE A 244 -35.65 8.69 37.82
N SER A 245 -35.35 7.47 38.30
CA SER A 245 -34.80 7.28 39.66
C SER A 245 -33.66 6.26 39.77
N ALA A 246 -33.21 5.64 38.68
CA ALA A 246 -32.14 4.63 38.75
C ALA A 246 -30.91 4.87 37.84
N GLU A 247 -30.93 5.83 36.91
CA GLU A 247 -29.82 5.99 35.94
C GLU A 247 -28.89 7.19 36.22
N SER A 248 -29.06 7.86 37.37
CA SER A 248 -28.23 8.98 37.79
C SER A 248 -27.33 8.60 38.97
N LYS A 249 -26.37 7.68 38.77
CA LYS A 249 -25.23 7.43 39.68
C LYS A 249 -24.21 6.42 39.12
N LYS A 250 -23.47 6.79 38.07
CA LYS A 250 -22.05 6.40 37.91
C LYS A 250 -21.39 7.15 36.75
N LEU A 251 -21.22 8.45 36.96
CA LEU A 251 -20.22 9.27 36.27
C LEU A 251 -19.36 9.90 37.37
N LYS A 252 -18.07 9.54 37.35
CA LYS A 252 -16.92 9.76 38.26
C LYS A 252 -16.28 8.37 38.47
N THR A 253 -15.06 8.07 38.02
CA THR A 253 -13.87 8.92 37.88
C THR A 253 -12.96 8.35 36.80
N GLU A 254 -12.72 9.10 35.73
CA GLU A 254 -11.81 8.75 34.62
C GLU A 254 -10.32 8.94 34.99
N GLN A 255 -10.02 8.96 36.30
CA GLN A 255 -8.68 9.08 36.86
C GLN A 255 -8.15 7.77 37.47
N GLU A 256 -8.99 6.79 37.80
CA GLU A 256 -8.52 5.47 38.30
C GLU A 256 -8.14 4.50 37.16
N ILE A 257 -8.77 4.63 35.99
CA ILE A 257 -8.46 3.77 34.81
C ILE A 257 -7.09 4.13 34.19
N LYS A 258 -6.52 5.30 34.52
CA LYS A 258 -5.17 5.69 34.07
C LYS A 258 -4.05 5.08 34.91
N GLU A 259 -4.29 4.70 36.15
CA GLU A 259 -3.25 4.09 37.01
C GLU A 259 -3.17 2.57 36.86
N GLU A 260 -4.25 1.89 36.46
CA GLU A 260 -4.21 0.44 36.18
C GLU A 260 -3.56 0.09 34.82
N ILE A 261 -3.45 1.04 33.90
CA ILE A 261 -2.82 0.81 32.57
C ILE A 261 -1.30 1.12 32.59
N MET A 262 -0.75 1.67 33.68
CA MET A 262 0.68 2.01 33.77
C MET A 262 1.58 0.93 34.42
N VAL A 263 1.05 -0.24 34.81
CA VAL A 263 1.85 -1.22 35.59
C VAL A 263 2.27 -2.48 34.81
N ASP A 264 1.78 -2.72 33.59
CA ASP A 264 2.10 -3.96 32.85
C ASP A 264 2.96 -3.77 31.57
N SER A 265 3.62 -2.62 31.43
CA SER A 265 4.67 -2.43 30.42
C SER A 265 5.98 -2.06 31.07
N ASN A 266 6.61 -3.05 31.70
CA ASN A 266 8.06 -3.12 31.87
C ASN A 266 8.43 -4.55 32.26
N GLN A 267 8.94 -5.33 31.31
CA GLN A 267 10.38 -5.59 31.23
C GLN A 267 10.69 -6.56 30.08
N SER A 268 11.78 -6.27 29.37
CA SER A 268 12.71 -7.25 28.80
C SER A 268 12.50 -7.74 27.36
N ASN A 269 12.53 -6.85 26.36
CA ASN A 269 13.28 -7.15 25.12
C ASN A 269 13.60 -5.91 24.26
N CYS A 270 12.69 -4.93 24.19
CA CYS A 270 12.80 -3.87 23.17
C CYS A 270 13.86 -2.80 23.45
N ASP A 271 14.14 -2.48 24.72
CA ASP A 271 15.11 -1.45 25.08
C ASP A 271 16.57 -1.89 24.92
N GLU A 272 16.83 -3.19 25.06
CA GLU A 272 18.16 -3.77 24.85
C GLU A 272 18.47 -3.80 23.34
N HIS A 273 17.51 -4.22 22.51
CA HIS A 273 17.65 -4.17 21.07
C HIS A 273 17.83 -2.75 20.50
N LEU A 274 17.19 -1.73 21.09
CA LEU A 274 17.41 -0.34 20.65
C LEU A 274 18.83 0.15 20.95
N LYS A 275 19.36 -0.19 22.14
CA LYS A 275 20.75 0.13 22.52
C LYS A 275 21.76 -0.66 21.67
N GLU A 276 21.47 -1.92 21.37
CA GLU A 276 22.27 -2.76 20.48
C GLU A 276 22.32 -2.20 19.06
N ILE A 277 21.17 -1.80 18.51
CA ILE A 277 21.09 -1.17 17.18
C ILE A 277 21.87 0.15 17.15
N GLU A 278 21.79 0.96 18.19
CA GLU A 278 22.52 2.23 18.26
C GLU A 278 24.05 2.00 18.37
N SER A 279 24.47 1.02 19.18
CA SER A 279 25.86 0.58 19.30
C SER A 279 26.41 0.06 17.97
N SER A 280 25.71 -0.85 17.30
CA SER A 280 26.12 -1.38 15.99
C SER A 280 26.21 -0.28 14.92
N ARG A 281 25.31 0.72 14.96
CA ARG A 281 25.38 1.88 14.06
C ARG A 281 26.63 2.74 14.29
N GLN A 282 27.08 2.85 15.53
CA GLN A 282 28.29 3.60 15.86
C GLN A 282 29.55 2.83 15.47
N GLU A 283 29.56 1.51 15.67
CA GLU A 283 30.66 0.62 15.27
C GLU A 283 30.85 0.59 13.74
N VAL A 284 29.77 0.57 12.96
CA VAL A 284 29.84 0.66 11.49
C VAL A 284 30.48 1.97 11.04
N LYS A 285 30.11 3.11 11.66
CA LYS A 285 30.71 4.42 11.32
C LYS A 285 32.20 4.45 11.62
N GLU A 286 32.64 3.84 12.72
CA GLU A 286 34.06 3.76 13.06
C GLU A 286 34.82 2.86 12.09
N LYS A 287 34.27 1.69 11.75
CA LYS A 287 34.85 0.77 10.75
C LYS A 287 34.95 1.43 9.38
N ASP A 288 33.95 2.19 8.94
CA ASP A 288 33.99 2.95 7.68
C ASP A 288 35.11 4.01 7.69
N PHE A 289 35.31 4.68 8.81
CA PHE A 289 36.41 5.64 8.97
C PHE A 289 37.79 4.96 8.92
N GLN A 290 37.93 3.79 9.56
CA GLN A 290 39.16 3.00 9.49
C GLN A 290 39.42 2.48 8.07
N ILE A 291 38.39 2.00 7.36
CA ILE A 291 38.50 1.55 5.96
C ILE A 291 38.96 2.71 5.08
N SER A 292 38.35 3.89 5.21
CA SER A 292 38.77 5.09 4.48
C SER A 292 40.24 5.46 4.74
N THR A 293 40.69 5.31 5.98
CA THR A 293 42.08 5.54 6.37
C THR A 293 43.02 4.50 5.74
N HIS A 294 42.65 3.22 5.78
CA HIS A 294 43.40 2.15 5.14
C HIS A 294 43.48 2.31 3.62
N ASP A 295 42.39 2.70 2.96
CA ASP A 295 42.35 2.97 1.53
C ASP A 295 43.33 4.07 1.13
N LYS A 296 43.43 5.12 1.95
CA LYS A 296 44.40 6.20 1.75
C LYS A 296 45.83 5.69 1.85
N ILE A 297 46.13 4.88 2.87
CA ILE A 297 47.45 4.26 3.07
C ILE A 297 47.81 3.29 1.92
N ILE A 298 46.85 2.53 1.41
CA ILE A 298 47.05 1.59 0.30
C ILE A 298 47.22 2.32 -1.05
N SER A 299 46.62 3.50 -1.20
CA SER A 299 46.66 4.27 -2.45
C SER A 299 48.07 4.73 -2.85
N GLU A 300 48.92 5.10 -1.87
CA GLU A 300 50.30 5.55 -2.11
C GLU A 300 51.24 4.46 -2.63
N PRO A 301 51.36 3.27 -2.01
CA PRO A 301 52.17 2.18 -2.53
C PRO A 301 51.61 1.68 -3.88
N ARG A 302 50.28 1.66 -4.08
CA ARG A 302 49.70 1.32 -5.41
C ARG A 302 50.16 2.30 -6.50
N LYS A 303 50.21 3.61 -6.20
CA LYS A 303 50.74 4.62 -7.14
C LYS A 303 52.24 4.42 -7.41
N LYS A 304 53.04 4.10 -6.39
CA LYS A 304 54.48 3.82 -6.54
C LYS A 304 54.73 2.56 -7.38
N VAL A 305 54.01 1.47 -7.14
CA VAL A 305 54.10 0.22 -7.93
C VAL A 305 53.70 0.44 -9.39
N LYS A 306 52.66 1.24 -9.66
CA LYS A 306 52.28 1.61 -11.03
C LYS A 306 53.39 2.41 -11.73
N LYS A 307 54.06 3.33 -11.03
CA LYS A 307 55.18 4.12 -11.56
C LYS A 307 56.42 3.26 -11.85
N THR A 308 56.80 2.32 -10.96
CA THR A 308 57.93 1.41 -11.19
C THR A 308 57.66 0.40 -12.32
N LYS A 309 56.44 -0.15 -12.43
CA LYS A 309 56.06 -0.99 -13.58
C LYS A 309 56.18 -0.24 -14.91
N LYS A 310 55.78 1.04 -14.96
CA LYS A 310 55.91 1.87 -16.16
C LYS A 310 57.37 2.14 -16.53
N LYS A 311 58.23 2.47 -15.55
CA LYS A 311 59.68 2.65 -15.77
C LYS A 311 60.38 1.37 -16.24
N ASN A 312 60.05 0.21 -15.68
CA ASN A 312 60.63 -1.07 -16.10
C ASN A 312 60.19 -1.49 -17.50
N LYS A 313 58.98 -1.10 -17.94
CA LYS A 313 58.50 -1.34 -19.29
C LYS A 313 59.26 -0.50 -20.33
N MET A 314 59.60 0.75 -20.00
CA MET A 314 60.40 1.63 -20.88
C MET A 314 61.88 1.21 -20.95
N LYS A 315 62.44 0.66 -19.87
CA LYS A 315 63.82 0.12 -19.87
C LYS A 315 64.01 -1.18 -20.64
N LYS A 316 62.94 -1.93 -20.95
CA LYS A 316 62.98 -3.15 -21.77
C LYS A 316 62.83 -2.88 -23.28
N GLN A 317 62.68 -1.62 -23.67
CA GLN A 317 62.48 -1.21 -25.07
C GLN A 317 63.68 -0.42 -25.65
N ASN A 318 64.74 -0.26 -24.85
CA ASN A 318 66.08 0.17 -25.27
C ASN A 318 67.05 -0.98 -25.07
#